data_AF-A0AAN6XPM0-F1
#
_entry.id   AF-A0AAN6XPM0-F1
#
_cell.length_a   1.000
_cell.length_b   1.000
_cell.length_c   1.000
_cell.angle_alpha   90.00
_cell.angle_beta   90.00
_cell.angle_gamma   90.00
#
_symmetry.space_group_name_H-M   'P 1'
#
loop_
_entity.id
_entity.type
_entity.pdbx_description
1 polymer ?
#
loop_
_entity_poly.entity_id
_entity_poly.type
_entity_poly.pdbx_seq_one_letter_code
_entity_poly.pdbx_strand_id
1 'polypeptide(L)'
;MPTYLTHSFPLPRPLIRIFTLLHDLPPCSPEHLIPPASSHAFLTHLRTLYPFLPPFTPPPSPPSPSSPSFNLLASQSYSPIKILEPYNPTDLTSAFTPHAYIADYAVQIDTAADISSLISQYEADNNKGDWFQQLATELMNIGGGLAKFPEETGGIKAGRIGWYVVVNGDEERSFPGLESEHDPDDEEKEDEFKLEAELLGKGKHVEQEEKKP
;
A
#
# COMPACT_ATOMS: atom_id res chain seq x y z
N MET A 1 2.50 -4.27 -18.70
CA MET A 1 2.03 -3.26 -17.73
C MET A 1 0.53 -3.45 -17.54
N PRO A 2 0.07 -3.86 -16.34
CA PRO A 2 -1.34 -3.87 -16.01
C PRO A 2 -2.03 -2.57 -16.42
N THR A 3 -3.16 -2.71 -17.13
CA THR A 3 -3.98 -1.59 -17.57
C THR A 3 -5.35 -1.74 -16.93
N TYR A 4 -5.90 -0.65 -16.43
CA TYR A 4 -7.18 -0.66 -15.73
C TYR A 4 -8.14 0.34 -16.37
N LEU A 5 -9.38 -0.09 -16.59
CA LEU A 5 -10.49 0.82 -16.78
C LEU A 5 -11.15 1.06 -15.43
N THR A 6 -11.34 2.31 -15.06
CA THR A 6 -11.87 2.67 -13.74
C THR A 6 -12.85 3.83 -13.82
N HIS A 7 -13.92 3.72 -13.03
CA HIS A 7 -14.74 4.87 -12.66
C HIS A 7 -14.13 5.46 -11.38
N SER A 8 -13.60 6.67 -11.48
CA SER A 8 -12.75 7.25 -10.44
C SER A 8 -12.74 8.78 -10.50
N PHE A 9 -12.03 9.39 -9.55
CA PHE A 9 -11.56 10.77 -9.67
C PHE A 9 -10.05 10.85 -9.41
N PRO A 10 -9.31 11.73 -10.11
CA PRO A 10 -7.91 11.99 -9.82
C PRO A 10 -7.77 12.80 -8.54
N LEU A 11 -7.13 12.23 -7.52
CA LEU A 11 -6.76 12.90 -6.28
C LEU A 11 -5.31 13.42 -6.39
N PRO A 12 -5.10 14.76 -6.33
CA PRO A 12 -3.76 15.34 -6.37
C PRO A 12 -2.83 14.82 -5.29
N ARG A 13 -1.59 14.52 -5.67
CA ARG A 13 -0.52 14.09 -4.76
C ARG A 13 -0.33 15.01 -3.55
N PRO A 14 -0.39 16.35 -3.66
CA PRO A 14 -0.31 17.21 -2.49
C PRO A 14 -1.44 17.00 -1.47
N LEU A 15 -2.66 16.66 -1.91
CA LEU A 15 -3.75 16.34 -0.98
C LEU A 15 -3.53 15.02 -0.27
N ILE A 16 -2.95 14.01 -0.95
CA ILE A 16 -2.54 12.75 -0.33
C ILE A 16 -1.49 13.00 0.75
N ARG A 17 -0.46 13.81 0.46
CA ARG A 17 0.55 14.22 1.45
C ARG A 17 -0.08 14.90 2.67
N ILE A 18 -0.96 15.87 2.44
CA ILE A 18 -1.66 16.58 3.52
C ILE A 18 -2.50 15.60 4.34
N PHE A 19 -3.25 14.70 3.69
CA PHE A 19 -4.06 13.69 4.37
C PHE A 19 -3.21 12.80 5.29
N THR A 20 -2.14 12.21 4.74
CA THR A 20 -1.24 11.32 5.47
C THR A 20 -0.61 12.03 6.68
N LEU A 21 -0.22 13.31 6.53
CA LEU A 21 0.37 14.10 7.61
C LEU A 21 -0.67 14.52 8.67
N LEU A 22 -1.84 15.02 8.25
CA LEU A 22 -2.88 15.48 9.17
C LEU A 22 -3.44 14.35 10.03
N HIS A 23 -3.45 13.13 9.50
CA HIS A 23 -4.00 11.97 10.17
C HIS A 23 -2.95 11.07 10.83
N ASP A 24 -1.67 11.44 10.75
CA ASP A 24 -0.55 10.67 11.26
C ASP A 24 -0.64 9.20 10.84
N LEU A 25 -0.48 8.95 9.53
CA LEU A 25 -0.54 7.60 8.95
C LEU A 25 0.87 7.09 8.58
N PRO A 26 1.74 6.70 9.55
CA PRO A 26 3.09 6.19 9.28
C PRO A 26 3.21 5.06 8.23
N PRO A 27 2.33 4.04 8.19
CA PRO A 27 2.44 2.98 7.16
C PRO A 27 2.02 3.44 5.75
N CYS A 28 1.46 4.64 5.63
CA CYS A 28 1.02 5.22 4.36
C CYS A 28 2.14 6.08 3.76
N SER A 29 2.77 5.60 2.69
CA SER A 29 3.67 6.43 1.89
C SER A 29 2.85 7.45 1.10
N PRO A 30 3.09 8.76 1.29
CA PRO A 30 2.32 9.77 0.57
C PRO A 30 2.67 9.83 -0.93
N GLU A 31 3.86 9.35 -1.32
CA GLU A 31 4.33 9.36 -2.71
C GLU A 31 3.85 8.16 -3.52
N HIS A 32 3.45 7.09 -2.84
CA HIS A 32 3.16 5.82 -3.49
C HIS A 32 2.15 5.02 -2.64
N LEU A 33 0.88 5.04 -3.06
CA LEU A 33 -0.22 4.39 -2.33
C LEU A 33 -0.45 2.94 -2.73
N ILE A 34 0.11 2.48 -3.86
CA ILE A 34 -0.03 1.09 -4.33
C ILE A 34 0.42 0.03 -3.31
N PRO A 35 1.53 0.19 -2.56
CA PRO A 35 2.02 -0.85 -1.66
C PRO A 35 0.93 -1.32 -0.69
N PRO A 36 0.87 -2.62 -0.37
CA PRO A 36 -0.16 -3.19 0.48
C PRO A 36 -0.34 -2.47 1.81
N ALA A 37 0.77 -2.11 2.48
CA ALA A 37 0.72 -1.40 3.75
C ALA A 37 0.10 0.00 3.61
N SER A 38 0.45 0.72 2.54
CA SER A 38 -0.01 2.10 2.33
C SER A 38 -1.46 2.16 1.89
N SER A 39 -1.86 1.35 0.89
CA SER A 39 -3.25 1.24 0.48
C SER A 39 -4.14 0.77 1.63
N HIS A 40 -3.69 -0.22 2.41
CA HIS A 40 -4.44 -0.72 3.55
C HIS A 40 -4.64 0.32 4.64
N ALA A 41 -3.59 1.05 5.02
CA ALA A 41 -3.68 2.11 6.01
C ALA A 41 -4.61 3.24 5.54
N PHE A 42 -4.47 3.68 4.29
CA PHE A 42 -5.29 4.74 3.72
C PHE A 42 -6.77 4.34 3.67
N LEU A 43 -7.10 3.17 3.12
CA LEU A 43 -8.48 2.68 3.00
C LEU A 43 -9.14 2.44 4.37
N THR A 44 -8.40 1.86 5.32
CA THR A 44 -8.87 1.65 6.69
C THR A 44 -9.16 2.98 7.39
N HIS A 45 -8.33 4.00 7.15
CA HIS A 45 -8.55 5.31 7.73
C HIS A 45 -9.75 6.03 7.09
N LEU A 46 -9.91 5.95 5.77
CA LEU A 46 -11.11 6.48 5.08
C LEU A 46 -12.39 5.90 5.68
N ARG A 47 -12.41 4.58 5.96
CA ARG A 47 -13.57 3.94 6.60
C ARG A 47 -13.94 4.58 7.92
N THR A 48 -12.93 4.97 8.70
CA THR A 48 -13.08 5.52 10.05
C THR A 48 -13.55 6.96 10.01
N LEU A 49 -13.01 7.77 9.09
CA LEU A 49 -13.35 9.19 8.95
C LEU A 49 -14.72 9.44 8.30
N TYR A 50 -15.09 8.61 7.34
CA TYR A 50 -16.24 8.87 6.47
C TYR A 50 -17.36 7.84 6.72
N PRO A 51 -18.29 8.10 7.66
CA PRO A 51 -19.33 7.14 8.05
C PRO A 51 -20.38 6.90 6.96
N PHE A 52 -20.45 7.77 5.95
CA PHE A 52 -21.34 7.62 4.79
C PHE A 52 -20.84 6.58 3.77
N LEU A 53 -19.59 6.09 3.90
CA LEU A 53 -19.07 5.05 3.03
C LEU A 53 -19.86 3.75 3.21
N PRO A 54 -20.03 2.97 2.12
CA PRO A 54 -20.59 1.62 2.23
C PRO A 54 -19.81 0.83 3.28
N PRO A 55 -20.50 0.04 4.12
CA PRO A 55 -19.82 -0.69 5.18
C PRO A 55 -18.85 -1.71 4.58
N PHE A 56 -17.62 -1.69 5.07
CA PHE A 56 -16.63 -2.73 4.81
C PHE A 56 -15.79 -3.00 6.06
N THR A 57 -15.24 -4.21 6.12
CA THR A 57 -14.39 -4.67 7.22
C THR A 57 -12.97 -4.81 6.70
N PRO A 58 -12.06 -3.88 7.04
CA PRO A 58 -10.67 -4.02 6.67
C PRO A 58 -10.05 -5.23 7.39
N PRO A 59 -9.12 -5.98 6.75
CA PRO A 59 -8.38 -7.04 7.42
C PRO A 59 -7.53 -6.47 8.57
N PRO A 60 -7.15 -7.27 9.59
CA PRO A 60 -6.36 -6.79 10.72
C PRO A 60 -4.90 -6.46 10.35
N SER A 61 -4.41 -7.02 9.24
CA SER A 61 -3.07 -6.78 8.71
C SER A 61 -3.15 -6.52 7.21
N PRO A 62 -2.20 -5.73 6.64
CA PRO A 62 -2.13 -5.55 5.20
C PRO A 62 -1.89 -6.89 4.49
N PRO A 63 -2.35 -7.05 3.24
CA PRO A 63 -2.07 -8.25 2.47
C PRO A 63 -0.56 -8.43 2.28
N SER A 64 -0.06 -9.65 2.44
CA SER A 64 1.37 -9.94 2.32
C SER A 64 1.87 -9.63 0.89
N PRO A 65 3.01 -8.93 0.75
CA PRO A 65 3.60 -8.67 -0.56
C PRO A 65 4.23 -9.92 -1.19
N SER A 66 4.44 -11.00 -0.43
CA SER A 66 5.20 -12.20 -0.83
C SER A 66 4.49 -13.15 -1.81
N SER A 67 3.41 -12.70 -2.46
CA SER A 67 2.79 -13.48 -3.53
C SER A 67 3.40 -13.06 -4.87
N PRO A 68 4.02 -13.98 -5.64
CA PRO A 68 4.65 -13.68 -6.94
C PRO A 68 3.64 -13.23 -8.03
N SER A 69 2.35 -13.17 -7.68
CA SER A 69 1.29 -12.61 -8.50
C SER A 69 0.49 -11.60 -7.69
N PHE A 70 1.15 -10.54 -7.20
CA PHE A 70 0.44 -9.44 -6.56
C PHE A 70 -0.60 -8.85 -7.54
N ASN A 71 -1.87 -9.02 -7.20
CA ASN A 71 -2.97 -8.43 -7.93
C ASN A 71 -3.50 -7.23 -7.13
N LEU A 72 -3.29 -6.02 -7.66
CA LEU A 72 -3.68 -4.77 -7.02
C LEU A 72 -5.17 -4.76 -6.63
N LEU A 73 -6.06 -5.17 -7.54
CA LEU A 73 -7.50 -5.17 -7.28
C LEU A 73 -7.90 -6.23 -6.24
N ALA A 74 -7.27 -7.40 -6.28
CA ALA A 74 -7.50 -8.46 -5.29
C ALA A 74 -7.04 -8.03 -3.89
N SER A 75 -5.90 -7.36 -3.79
CA SER A 75 -5.35 -6.86 -2.52
C SER A 75 -6.27 -5.84 -1.83
N GLN A 76 -7.08 -5.13 -2.60
CA GLN A 76 -8.02 -4.11 -2.12
C GLN A 76 -9.48 -4.60 -2.17
N SER A 77 -9.72 -5.89 -2.42
CA SER A 77 -11.06 -6.46 -2.63
C SER A 77 -12.03 -6.23 -1.46
N TYR A 78 -11.51 -6.10 -0.25
CA TYR A 78 -12.30 -5.82 0.97
C TYR A 78 -12.91 -4.42 1.01
N SER A 79 -12.41 -3.45 0.24
CA SER A 79 -12.93 -2.08 0.25
C SER A 79 -13.79 -1.81 -0.98
N PRO A 80 -14.89 -1.04 -0.89
CA PRO A 80 -15.59 -0.53 -2.07
C PRO A 80 -14.73 0.46 -2.86
N ILE A 81 -13.69 1.02 -2.23
CA ILE A 81 -12.77 1.97 -2.84
C ILE A 81 -11.54 1.22 -3.34
N LYS A 82 -11.11 1.50 -4.58
CA LYS A 82 -9.83 1.07 -5.14
C LYS A 82 -8.92 2.27 -5.33
N ILE A 83 -7.64 2.08 -5.08
CA ILE A 83 -6.59 3.06 -5.31
C ILE A 83 -5.71 2.55 -6.44
N LEU A 84 -5.60 3.34 -7.50
CA LEU A 84 -4.74 3.07 -8.64
C LEU A 84 -3.77 4.23 -8.82
N GLU A 85 -2.53 3.95 -9.21
CA GLU A 85 -1.58 4.98 -9.61
C GLU A 85 -0.99 4.61 -10.96
N PRO A 86 -0.91 5.57 -11.91
CA PRO A 86 -0.16 5.35 -13.11
C PRO A 86 1.32 5.25 -12.77
N TYR A 87 2.04 4.39 -13.48
CA TYR A 87 3.49 4.30 -13.41
C TYR A 87 4.03 3.83 -14.75
N ASN A 88 5.03 4.53 -15.26
CA ASN A 88 5.73 4.16 -16.48
C ASN A 88 7.24 4.01 -16.16
N PRO A 89 7.80 2.79 -16.16
CA PRO A 89 9.21 2.58 -15.82
C PRO A 89 10.18 3.21 -16.83
N THR A 90 9.71 3.52 -18.04
CA THR A 90 10.53 4.18 -19.07
C THR A 90 10.56 5.69 -18.92
N ASP A 91 9.64 6.26 -18.13
CA ASP A 91 9.61 7.68 -17.82
C ASP A 91 10.48 7.97 -16.60
N LEU A 92 11.67 8.52 -16.84
CA LEU A 92 12.63 8.88 -15.80
C LEU A 92 12.51 10.34 -15.35
N THR A 93 11.50 11.08 -15.83
CA THR A 93 11.34 12.51 -15.53
C THR A 93 10.74 12.77 -14.15
N SER A 94 10.00 11.81 -13.60
CA SER A 94 9.40 11.90 -12.28
C SER A 94 9.38 10.54 -11.58
N ALA A 95 9.70 10.54 -10.28
CA ALA A 95 9.63 9.34 -9.45
C ALA A 95 8.19 8.94 -9.06
N PHE A 96 7.24 9.87 -9.19
CA PHE A 96 5.83 9.68 -8.81
C PHE A 96 4.90 10.45 -9.74
N THR A 97 3.66 9.98 -9.81
CA THR A 97 2.65 10.62 -10.65
C THR A 97 1.90 11.72 -9.89
N PRO A 98 1.42 12.76 -10.61
CA PRO A 98 0.77 13.92 -10.00
C PRO A 98 -0.57 13.58 -9.32
N HIS A 99 -1.17 12.45 -9.68
CA HIS A 99 -2.45 11.99 -9.14
C HIS A 99 -2.41 10.51 -8.81
N ALA A 100 -3.08 10.14 -7.71
CA ALA A 100 -3.63 8.79 -7.56
C ALA A 100 -5.11 8.82 -7.98
N TYR A 101 -5.62 7.72 -8.50
CA TYR A 101 -7.03 7.57 -8.86
C TYR A 101 -7.75 6.82 -7.75
N ILE A 102 -8.73 7.50 -7.15
CA ILE A 102 -9.62 6.92 -6.16
C ILE A 102 -10.88 6.49 -6.88
N ALA A 103 -11.17 5.19 -6.86
CA ALA A 103 -12.18 4.55 -7.67
C ALA A 103 -13.23 3.84 -6.82
N ASP A 104 -14.49 3.87 -7.24
CA ASP A 104 -15.54 2.98 -6.74
C ASP A 104 -15.68 1.73 -7.61
N TYR A 105 -15.12 1.75 -8.83
CA TYR A 105 -15.09 0.61 -9.73
C TYR A 105 -13.81 0.58 -10.56
N ALA A 106 -13.20 -0.59 -10.68
CA ALA A 106 -12.01 -0.81 -11.50
C ALA A 106 -11.93 -2.26 -11.98
N VAL A 107 -11.53 -2.44 -13.23
CA VAL A 107 -11.32 -3.74 -13.86
C VAL A 107 -9.98 -3.73 -14.59
N GLN A 108 -9.22 -4.81 -14.47
CA GLN A 108 -7.99 -5.02 -15.24
C GLN A 108 -8.33 -5.44 -16.67
N ILE A 109 -7.65 -4.83 -17.64
CA ILE A 109 -7.73 -5.14 -19.06
C ILE A 109 -6.45 -5.86 -19.45
N ASP A 110 -6.59 -7.10 -19.94
CA ASP A 110 -5.45 -7.89 -20.40
C ASP A 110 -5.18 -7.69 -21.90
N THR A 111 -6.20 -7.81 -22.76
CA THR A 111 -6.05 -7.66 -24.23
C THR A 111 -7.03 -6.64 -24.80
N ALA A 112 -8.32 -6.79 -24.49
CA ALA A 112 -9.37 -5.89 -24.91
C ALA A 112 -10.55 -5.97 -23.93
N ALA A 113 -11.36 -4.92 -23.89
CA ALA A 113 -12.59 -4.88 -23.12
C ALA A 113 -13.68 -4.11 -23.88
N ASP A 114 -14.92 -4.55 -23.77
CA ASP A 114 -16.08 -3.81 -24.26
C ASP A 114 -16.46 -2.75 -23.21
N ILE A 115 -16.12 -1.50 -23.51
CA ILE A 115 -16.36 -0.35 -22.63
C ILE A 115 -17.86 -0.16 -22.40
N SER A 116 -18.70 -0.32 -23.42
CA SER A 116 -20.15 -0.17 -23.28
C SER A 116 -20.72 -1.21 -22.33
N SER A 117 -20.30 -2.46 -22.47
CA SER A 117 -20.71 -3.53 -21.55
C SER A 117 -20.24 -3.26 -20.11
N LEU A 118 -19.03 -2.75 -19.91
CA LEU A 118 -18.50 -2.44 -18.56
C LEU A 118 -19.24 -1.25 -17.92
N ILE A 119 -19.54 -0.21 -18.70
CA ILE A 119 -20.34 0.93 -18.24
C ILE A 119 -21.75 0.46 -17.87
N SER A 120 -22.39 -0.35 -18.71
CA SER A 120 -23.72 -0.90 -18.40
C SER A 120 -23.70 -1.80 -17.17
N GLN A 121 -22.65 -2.62 -16.99
CA GLN A 121 -22.50 -3.44 -15.78
C GLN A 121 -22.34 -2.58 -14.54
N TYR A 122 -21.51 -1.54 -14.63
CA TYR A 122 -21.38 -0.54 -13.59
C TYR A 122 -22.78 0.05 -13.30
N GLU A 123 -23.46 0.65 -14.27
CA GLU A 123 -24.76 1.32 -14.09
C GLU A 123 -25.90 0.42 -13.59
N ALA A 124 -25.86 -0.89 -13.87
CA ALA A 124 -26.86 -1.84 -13.40
C ALA A 124 -26.87 -2.05 -11.88
N ASP A 125 -25.77 -1.71 -11.20
CA ASP A 125 -25.73 -1.69 -9.74
C ASP A 125 -26.49 -0.47 -9.21
N ASN A 126 -27.74 -0.72 -8.80
CA ASN A 126 -28.66 0.30 -8.29
C ASN A 126 -28.29 0.84 -6.89
N ASN A 127 -27.27 0.31 -6.22
CA ASN A 127 -26.92 0.69 -4.85
C ASN A 127 -25.89 1.83 -4.76
N LYS A 128 -25.80 2.67 -5.80
CA LYS A 128 -24.80 3.74 -5.90
C LYS A 128 -25.27 5.06 -5.34
N GLY A 129 -25.66 5.06 -4.06
CA GLY A 129 -25.94 6.31 -3.35
C GLY A 129 -24.81 7.34 -3.53
N ASP A 130 -25.05 8.59 -3.17
CA ASP A 130 -24.14 9.71 -3.47
C ASP A 130 -22.82 9.70 -2.67
N TRP A 131 -22.52 8.60 -1.95
CA TRP A 131 -21.35 8.44 -1.10
C TRP A 131 -20.04 8.71 -1.84
N PHE A 132 -19.95 8.32 -3.11
CA PHE A 132 -18.71 8.48 -3.87
C PHE A 132 -18.48 9.94 -4.30
N GLN A 133 -19.55 10.64 -4.65
CA GLN A 133 -19.52 12.09 -4.93
C GLN A 133 -19.17 12.88 -3.67
N GLN A 134 -19.75 12.47 -2.53
CA GLN A 134 -19.44 13.04 -1.23
C GLN A 134 -17.97 12.80 -0.86
N LEU A 135 -17.45 11.58 -1.04
CA LEU A 135 -16.04 11.26 -0.79
C LEU A 135 -15.11 12.12 -1.64
N ALA A 136 -15.38 12.26 -2.94
CA ALA A 136 -14.58 13.10 -3.83
C ALA A 136 -14.55 14.56 -3.33
N THR A 137 -15.69 15.09 -2.90
CA THR A 137 -15.81 16.44 -2.36
C THR A 137 -14.98 16.60 -1.07
N GLU A 138 -15.11 15.66 -0.13
CA GLU A 138 -14.37 15.68 1.13
C GLU A 138 -12.85 15.60 0.90
N LEU A 139 -12.38 14.69 0.04
CA LEU A 139 -10.96 14.55 -0.25
C LEU A 139 -10.40 15.78 -0.98
N MET A 140 -11.16 16.39 -1.89
CA MET A 140 -10.74 17.62 -2.56
C MET A 140 -10.68 18.84 -1.62
N ASN A 141 -11.40 18.79 -0.49
CA ASN A 141 -11.42 19.85 0.52
C ASN A 141 -10.45 19.62 1.68
N ILE A 142 -9.61 18.59 1.63
CA ILE A 142 -8.56 18.33 2.62
C ILE A 142 -7.70 19.59 2.83
N GLY A 143 -7.39 19.92 4.09
CA GLY A 143 -6.68 21.15 4.43
C GLY A 143 -7.54 22.42 4.29
N GLY A 144 -8.87 22.29 4.27
CA GLY A 144 -9.81 23.43 4.26
C GLY A 144 -9.93 24.13 2.91
N GLY A 145 -9.61 23.44 1.80
CA GLY A 145 -9.67 24.02 0.46
C GLY A 145 -8.65 25.14 0.19
N LEU A 146 -7.64 25.27 1.07
CA LEU A 146 -6.56 26.26 0.91
C LEU A 146 -5.65 25.94 -0.29
N ALA A 147 -5.53 24.64 -0.63
CA ALA A 147 -4.75 24.20 -1.77
C ALA A 147 -5.54 24.41 -3.07
N LYS A 148 -5.06 25.33 -3.91
CA LYS A 148 -5.54 25.50 -5.28
C LYS A 148 -4.66 24.71 -6.23
N PHE A 149 -5.28 23.90 -7.06
CA PHE A 149 -4.59 23.13 -8.09
C PHE A 149 -4.82 23.77 -9.46
N PRO A 150 -3.91 23.53 -10.43
CA PRO A 150 -4.19 23.84 -11.82
C PRO A 150 -5.54 23.26 -12.23
N GLU A 151 -6.29 23.98 -13.08
CA GLU A 151 -7.59 23.49 -13.54
C GLU A 151 -7.47 22.13 -14.23
N GLU A 152 -6.38 21.94 -14.98
CA GLU A 152 -6.01 20.67 -15.60
C GLU A 152 -4.49 20.48 -15.56
N THR A 153 -4.05 19.23 -15.44
CA THR A 153 -2.64 18.83 -15.62
C THR A 153 -2.60 17.67 -16.61
N GLY A 154 -1.95 17.85 -17.76
CA GLY A 154 -1.95 16.85 -18.82
C GLY A 154 -3.34 16.50 -19.37
N GLY A 155 -4.28 17.47 -19.36
CA GLY A 155 -5.68 17.27 -19.76
C GLY A 155 -6.54 16.56 -18.70
N ILE A 156 -6.00 16.33 -17.51
CA ILE A 156 -6.70 15.70 -16.39
C ILE A 156 -7.10 16.76 -15.37
N LYS A 157 -8.41 16.90 -15.14
CA LYS A 157 -8.99 17.76 -14.09
C LYS A 157 -9.10 16.99 -12.77
N ALA A 158 -8.43 17.49 -11.74
CA ALA A 158 -8.49 16.93 -10.39
C ALA A 158 -9.92 16.92 -9.84
N GLY A 159 -10.28 15.87 -9.10
CA GLY A 159 -11.60 15.72 -8.46
C GLY A 159 -12.77 15.48 -9.42
N ARG A 160 -12.56 15.54 -10.75
CA ARG A 160 -13.61 15.19 -11.71
C ARG A 160 -13.87 13.68 -11.63
N ILE A 161 -15.09 13.30 -11.31
CA ILE A 161 -15.54 11.91 -11.38
C ILE A 161 -15.80 11.56 -12.85
N GLY A 162 -15.32 10.40 -13.27
CA GLY A 162 -15.54 9.89 -14.62
C GLY A 162 -14.78 8.59 -14.89
N TRP A 163 -14.78 8.19 -16.17
CA TRP A 163 -14.05 7.02 -16.63
C TRP A 163 -12.62 7.38 -17.03
N TYR A 164 -11.66 6.61 -16.52
CA TYR A 164 -10.24 6.78 -16.77
C TYR A 164 -9.59 5.45 -17.12
N VAL A 165 -8.54 5.52 -17.95
CA VAL A 165 -7.62 4.41 -18.19
C VAL A 165 -6.35 4.68 -17.41
N VAL A 166 -6.02 3.78 -16.49
CA VAL A 166 -4.81 3.87 -15.66
C VAL A 166 -3.88 2.74 -16.04
N VAL A 167 -2.70 3.10 -16.54
CA VAL A 167 -1.64 2.14 -16.87
C VAL A 167 -0.62 2.15 -15.74
N ASN A 168 -0.49 1.01 -15.07
CA ASN A 168 0.46 0.81 -13.99
C ASN A 168 1.49 -0.24 -14.44
N GLY A 169 2.72 0.18 -14.71
CA GLY A 169 3.82 -0.72 -15.01
C GLY A 169 4.77 -0.93 -13.87
N ASP A 170 4.33 -0.71 -12.63
CA ASP A 170 5.15 -1.01 -11.47
C ASP A 170 5.18 -2.54 -11.35
N GLU A 171 6.28 -3.11 -11.84
CA GLU A 171 6.61 -4.51 -11.60
C GLU A 171 7.08 -4.60 -10.14
N GLU A 172 6.61 -5.64 -9.45
CA GLU A 172 6.81 -5.87 -8.02
C GLU A 172 8.22 -5.50 -7.52
N ARG A 173 8.30 -4.52 -6.59
CA ARG A 173 9.53 -4.21 -5.85
C ARG A 173 9.64 -5.14 -4.64
N SER A 174 9.79 -6.43 -4.89
CA SER A 174 10.35 -7.30 -3.86
C SER A 174 11.80 -6.88 -3.69
N PHE A 175 12.17 -6.36 -2.51
CA PHE A 175 13.57 -6.12 -2.17
C PHE A 175 14.22 -7.51 -2.02
N PRO A 176 15.12 -7.94 -2.93
CA PRO A 176 15.82 -9.19 -2.73
C PRO A 176 16.83 -8.95 -1.59
N GLY A 177 16.48 -9.37 -0.37
CA GLY A 177 17.37 -9.19 0.79
C GLY A 177 16.70 -9.22 2.16
N LEU A 178 15.38 -9.11 2.27
CA LEU A 178 14.68 -9.49 3.51
C LEU A 178 14.34 -10.98 3.44
N GLU A 179 15.38 -11.81 3.35
CA GLU A 179 15.31 -13.07 4.08
C GLU A 179 15.05 -12.67 5.54
N SER A 180 14.16 -13.36 6.24
CA SER A 180 14.09 -13.24 7.68
C SER A 180 15.53 -13.25 8.19
N GLU A 181 15.97 -12.20 8.86
CA GLU A 181 17.24 -12.22 9.60
C GLU A 181 17.07 -13.27 10.70
N HIS A 182 17.17 -14.54 10.30
CA HIS A 182 17.77 -15.56 11.12
C HIS A 182 19.25 -15.22 11.04
N ASP A 183 19.65 -14.33 11.94
CA ASP A 183 21.04 -13.94 12.13
C ASP A 183 21.81 -15.26 12.35
N PRO A 184 22.68 -15.71 11.44
CA PRO A 184 23.47 -16.92 11.66
C PRO A 184 24.37 -16.77 12.91
N ASP A 185 24.57 -15.54 13.37
CA ASP A 185 25.28 -15.19 14.60
C ASP A 185 24.49 -15.50 15.89
N ASP A 186 23.20 -15.84 15.83
CA ASP A 186 22.43 -16.27 17.01
C ASP A 186 22.66 -17.76 17.35
N GLU A 187 23.01 -18.61 16.38
CA GLU A 187 23.44 -19.99 16.66
C GLU A 187 24.89 -20.03 17.21
N GLU A 188 25.80 -19.18 16.69
CA GLU A 188 27.19 -19.15 17.16
C GLU A 188 27.32 -18.64 18.61
N LYS A 189 26.45 -17.72 19.06
CA LYS A 189 26.43 -17.28 20.46
C LYS A 189 25.96 -18.37 21.41
N GLU A 190 25.00 -19.21 21.04
CA GLU A 190 24.58 -20.32 21.91
C GLU A 190 25.72 -21.34 22.12
N ASP A 191 26.52 -21.61 21.08
CA ASP A 191 27.65 -22.53 21.15
C ASP A 191 28.85 -21.94 21.89
N GLU A 192 29.13 -20.64 21.76
CA GLU A 192 30.19 -19.95 22.52
C GLU A 192 29.91 -19.96 24.04
N PHE A 193 28.66 -19.67 24.44
CA PHE A 193 28.24 -19.73 25.85
C PHE A 193 28.32 -21.15 26.43
N LYS A 194 28.10 -22.18 25.60
CA LYS A 194 28.16 -23.59 26.00
C LYS A 194 29.59 -24.09 26.13
N LEU A 195 30.50 -23.65 25.26
CA LEU A 195 31.93 -23.98 25.33
C LEU A 195 32.58 -23.36 26.58
N GLU A 196 32.24 -22.11 26.90
CA GLU A 196 32.77 -21.39 28.07
C GLU A 196 32.33 -22.02 29.39
N ALA A 197 31.06 -22.46 29.47
CA ALA A 197 30.53 -23.20 30.62
C ALA A 197 31.20 -24.58 30.80
N GLU A 198 31.54 -25.27 29.69
CA GLU A 198 32.22 -26.58 29.75
C GLU A 198 33.70 -26.44 30.16
N LEU A 199 34.39 -25.38 29.73
CA LEU A 199 35.75 -25.04 30.13
C LEU A 199 35.84 -24.65 31.61
N LEU A 200 34.84 -23.93 32.14
CA LEU A 200 34.79 -23.53 33.56
C LEU A 200 34.38 -24.67 34.50
N GLY A 201 33.73 -25.73 33.98
CA GLY A 201 33.29 -26.91 34.74
C GLY A 201 34.36 -27.98 34.98
N LYS A 202 35.48 -27.97 34.24
CA LYS A 202 36.53 -29.02 34.30
C LYS A 202 37.75 -28.66 35.15
N GLY A 203 37.72 -27.56 35.89
CA GLY A 203 38.84 -27.08 36.72
C GLY A 203 38.85 -27.54 38.19
N LYS A 204 38.30 -28.71 38.54
CA LYS A 204 38.40 -29.27 39.90
C LYS A 204 38.60 -30.79 39.91
N HIS A 205 39.81 -31.26 39.65
CA HIS A 205 40.38 -32.41 40.34
C HIS A 205 41.88 -32.53 40.03
N VAL A 206 42.64 -33.08 40.99
CA VAL A 206 44.09 -33.39 40.95
C VAL A 206 44.94 -32.16 41.34
N GLU A 207 45.65 -32.07 42.47
CA GLU A 207 46.44 -33.11 43.15
C GLU A 207 46.68 -32.72 44.63
N GLN A 208 46.45 -33.68 45.54
CA GLN A 208 47.08 -33.71 46.86
C GLN A 208 48.41 -34.48 46.72
N GLU A 209 49.48 -33.94 47.32
CA GLU A 209 50.76 -34.55 47.79
C GLU A 209 51.90 -33.57 47.45
N GLU A 210 52.93 -33.27 48.23
CA GLU A 210 53.39 -33.60 49.59
C GLU A 210 54.67 -32.74 49.78
N LYS A 211 54.87 -32.02 50.91
CA LYS A 211 56.12 -32.05 51.71
C LYS A 211 56.26 -30.96 52.78
N LYS A 212 56.59 -31.49 53.96
CA LYS A 212 57.19 -30.90 55.17
C LYS A 212 58.52 -30.16 54.88
N PRO A 213 58.97 -29.25 55.77
CA PRO A 213 59.70 -29.69 56.97
C PRO A 213 59.11 -29.20 58.31
#